data_AF-A0A8I1S154-F1
#
_entry.id   AF-A0A8I1S154-F1
#
_cell.length_a   1.000
_cell.length_b   1.000
_cell.length_c   1.000
_cell.angle_alpha   90.00
_cell.angle_beta   90.00
_cell.angle_gamma   90.00
#
_symmetry.space_group_name_H-M   'P 1'
#
loop_
_entity.id
_entity.type
_entity.pdbx_description
1 polymer ?
#
loop_
_entity_poly.entity_id
_entity_poly.type
_entity_poly.pdbx_seq_one_letter_code
_entity_poly.pdbx_strand_id
1 'polypeptide(L)' 'MPTIRNTAGYDLEVSGAVYPSGEPVEVTDVQAAYLSTNPNFAVEPDGETERPKAGKKA' A
#
# COMPACT_ATOMS: atom_id res chain seq x y z
N MET A 1 -3.41 -10.64 -2.70
CA MET A 1 -2.11 -10.26 -3.30
C MET A 1 -1.80 -8.88 -2.76
N PRO A 2 -0.63 -8.66 -2.13
CA PRO A 2 -0.41 -7.46 -1.33
C PRO A 2 -0.66 -6.20 -2.15
N THR A 3 -1.22 -5.19 -1.52
CA THR A 3 -1.40 -3.89 -2.16
C THR A 3 -0.30 -2.95 -1.71
N ILE A 4 0.05 -2.00 -2.58
CA ILE A 4 0.99 -0.96 -2.26
C ILE A 4 0.43 0.41 -2.58
N ARG A 5 0.66 1.36 -1.71
CA ARG A 5 0.21 2.74 -1.85
C ARG A 5 1.39 3.67 -2.04
N ASN A 6 1.38 4.44 -3.11
CA ASN A 6 2.31 5.55 -3.29
C ASN A 6 1.93 6.72 -2.37
N THR A 7 2.84 7.16 -1.53
CA THR A 7 2.66 8.25 -0.55
C THR A 7 3.39 9.53 -0.91
N ALA A 8 4.07 9.59 -2.07
CA ALA A 8 4.90 10.73 -2.48
C ALA A 8 4.11 12.00 -2.82
N GLY A 9 2.80 11.90 -3.09
CA GLY A 9 1.97 13.03 -3.53
C GLY A 9 2.03 13.32 -5.03
N TYR A 10 2.71 12.48 -5.82
CA TYR A 10 2.76 12.51 -7.28
C TYR A 10 3.02 11.10 -7.83
N ASP A 11 2.68 10.88 -9.10
CA ASP A 11 2.81 9.56 -9.74
C ASP A 11 4.28 9.14 -9.87
N LEU A 12 4.56 7.88 -9.55
CA LEU A 12 5.91 7.32 -9.58
C LEU A 12 6.00 6.21 -10.62
N GLU A 13 6.94 6.33 -11.53
CA GLU A 13 7.27 5.25 -12.47
C GLU A 13 8.42 4.41 -11.90
N VAL A 14 8.19 3.12 -11.69
CA VAL A 14 9.19 2.18 -11.17
C VAL A 14 9.22 0.96 -12.08
N SER A 15 10.39 0.67 -12.66
CA SER A 15 10.61 -0.50 -13.52
C SER A 15 9.61 -0.62 -14.68
N GLY A 16 9.15 0.51 -15.23
CA GLY A 16 8.19 0.57 -16.34
C GLY A 16 6.72 0.44 -15.93
N ALA A 17 6.41 0.39 -14.62
CA ALA A 17 5.05 0.44 -14.09
C ALA A 17 4.80 1.81 -13.44
N VAL A 18 3.61 2.38 -13.66
CA VAL A 18 3.18 3.65 -13.06
C VAL A 18 2.37 3.36 -11.80
N TYR A 19 2.78 3.96 -10.69
CA TYR A 19 2.11 3.89 -9.40
C TYR A 19 1.44 5.25 -9.10
N PRO A 20 0.11 5.35 -9.28
CA PRO A 20 -0.61 6.58 -9.04
C PRO A 20 -0.54 7.01 -7.57
N SER A 21 -0.44 8.31 -7.34
CA SER A 21 -0.35 8.85 -5.98
C SER A 21 -1.61 8.54 -5.17
N GLY A 22 -1.43 7.92 -4.01
CA GLY A 22 -2.46 7.75 -3.00
C GLY A 22 -3.45 6.62 -3.25
N GLU A 23 -3.42 5.96 -4.41
CA GLU A 23 -4.25 4.79 -4.70
C GLU A 23 -3.49 3.48 -4.42
N PRO A 24 -4.13 2.49 -3.76
CA PRO A 24 -3.56 1.16 -3.61
C PRO A 24 -3.54 0.41 -4.95
N VAL A 25 -2.41 -0.22 -5.25
CA VAL A 25 -2.20 -1.06 -6.45
C VAL A 25 -1.84 -2.46 -6.01
N GLU A 26 -2.52 -3.47 -6.55
CA GLU A 26 -2.15 -4.87 -6.35
C GLU A 26 -0.80 -5.17 -7.00
N VAL A 27 0.09 -5.80 -6.25
CA VAL A 27 1.43 -6.16 -6.70
C VAL A 27 1.76 -7.59 -6.29
N THR A 28 2.77 -8.16 -6.95
CA THR A 28 3.34 -9.44 -6.51
C THR A 28 4.11 -9.30 -5.20
N ASP A 29 4.31 -10.39 -4.46
CA ASP A 29 5.08 -10.37 -3.20
C ASP A 29 6.52 -9.85 -3.41
N VAL A 30 7.14 -10.16 -4.55
CA VAL A 30 8.48 -9.68 -4.91
C VAL A 30 8.50 -8.17 -5.11
N GLN A 31 7.49 -7.62 -5.80
CA GLN A 31 7.36 -6.18 -5.99
C GLN A 31 7.05 -5.47 -4.68
N ALA A 32 6.17 -6.02 -3.84
CA ALA A 32 5.88 -5.49 -2.52
C ALA A 32 7.15 -5.42 -1.66
N ALA A 33 7.95 -6.49 -1.62
CA ALA A 33 9.22 -6.52 -0.90
C ALA A 33 10.21 -5.48 -1.43
N TYR A 34 10.37 -5.37 -2.74
CA TYR A 34 11.24 -4.37 -3.37
C TYR A 34 10.80 -2.94 -3.04
N LEU A 35 9.52 -2.63 -3.27
CA LEU A 35 8.99 -1.28 -3.08
C LEU A 35 8.88 -0.89 -1.60
N SER A 36 8.74 -1.85 -0.67
CA SER A 36 8.75 -1.57 0.77
C SER A 36 10.06 -0.94 1.27
N THR A 37 11.15 -1.05 0.49
CA THR A 37 12.43 -0.40 0.80
C THR A 37 12.44 1.10 0.47
N ASN A 38 11.45 1.58 -0.29
CA ASN A 38 11.34 2.97 -0.70
C ASN A 38 10.34 3.70 0.22
N PRO A 39 10.74 4.80 0.89
CA PRO A 39 9.88 5.51 1.84
C PRO A 39 8.63 6.16 1.19
N ASN A 40 8.60 6.26 -0.14
CA ASN A 40 7.46 6.75 -0.90
C ASN A 40 6.36 5.69 -1.11
N PHE A 41 6.54 4.48 -0.59
CA PHE A 41 5.58 3.40 -0.72
C PHE A 41 5.23 2.78 0.63
N ALA A 42 3.95 2.49 0.83
CA ALA A 42 3.44 1.77 1.99
C ALA A 42 2.79 0.47 1.52
N VAL A 43 3.25 -0.68 2.03
CA VAL A 43 2.63 -1.98 1.77
C VAL A 43 1.46 -2.19 2.72
N GLU A 44 0.30 -2.50 2.16
CA GLU A 44 -0.89 -2.88 2.90
C GLU A 44 -1.10 -4.40 2.71
N PRO A 45 -1.01 -5.21 3.78
CA PRO A 45 -1.33 -6.63 3.66
C PRO A 45 -2.82 -6.80 3.34
N ASP A 46 -3.18 -7.69 2.41
CA ASP A 46 -4.59 -7.97 2.09
C ASP A 46 -5.39 -8.21 3.36
N GLY A 47 -6.27 -7.27 3.68
CA GLY A 47 -7.40 -7.47 4.56
C GLY A 47 -7.08 -8.11 5.92
N GLU A 48 -6.35 -7.39 6.78
CA GLU A 48 -6.79 -7.35 8.18
C GLU A 48 -7.75 -6.16 8.32
N THR A 49 -9.00 -6.46 7.98
CA THR A 49 -10.20 -6.17 8.77
C THR A 49 -10.23 -4.81 9.49
N GLU A 50 -11.29 -4.04 9.20
CA GLU A 50 -11.95 -3.12 10.13
C GLU A 50 -11.42 -3.27 11.57
N ARG A 51 -10.71 -2.28 12.11
CA ARG A 51 -10.64 -2.18 13.58
C ARG A 51 -12.09 -2.13 14.04
N PRO A 52 -12.65 -3.12 14.76
CA PRO A 52 -13.84 -2.81 15.53
C PRO A 52 -13.40 -1.69 16.45
N LYS A 53 -13.92 -0.47 16.25
CA LYS A 53 -13.85 0.55 17.30
C LYS A 53 -14.46 -0.13 18.51
N ALA A 54 -13.59 -0.45 19.47
CA ALA A 54 -13.94 -1.08 20.73
C ALA A 54 -15.27 -0.49 21.21
N GLY A 55 -16.26 -1.36 21.41
CA GLY A 55 -17.57 -0.97 21.88
C GLY A 55 -17.41 -0.12 23.13
N LYS A 56 -17.79 1.15 23.04
CA LYS A 56 -18.07 1.96 24.22
C LYS A 56 -19.56 1.80 24.53
N LYS A 57 -19.90 0.69 25.19
CA LYS A 57 -21.07 0.66 26.08
C LYS A 57 -20.58 1.05 27.46
N ALA A 58 -20.91 2.27 27.87
CA ALA A 58 -21.01 2.71 29.25
C ALA A 58 -22.14 3.72 29.30
#